data_AF-A0A5B0WA68-F1
#
_entry.id   AF-A0A5B0WA68-F1
#
_cell.length_a   1.000
_cell.length_b   1.000
_cell.length_c   1.000
_cell.angle_alpha   90.00
_cell.angle_beta   90.00
_cell.angle_gamma   90.00
#
_symmetry.space_group_name_H-M   'P 1'
#
loop_
_entity.id
_entity.type
_entity.pdbx_description
1 polymer ?
#
loop_
_entity_poly.entity_id
_entity_poly.type
_entity_poly.pdbx_seq_one_letter_code
_entity_poly.pdbx_strand_id
1 'polypeptide(L)'
;MTQQWRIFLARSTPPGAILDFSAAEFAIEVAVNLRYCLRLVQPTPECIDLAELVLLRAQRYGEARMGDKSLLFAEAEDALAQATRLLELELEYCSKRDMQSSCDQAAA
;
A
#
# COMPACT_ATOMS: atom_id res chain seq x y z
N MET A 1 -9.86 17.08 6.37
CA MET A 1 -9.20 16.87 5.06
C MET A 1 -9.49 15.46 4.60
N THR A 2 -9.98 15.27 3.39
CA THR A 2 -10.08 13.94 2.76
C THR A 2 -8.67 13.35 2.70
N GLN A 3 -8.46 12.18 3.32
CA GLN A 3 -7.14 11.53 3.35
C GLN A 3 -6.78 11.03 1.94
N GLN A 4 -6.19 11.92 1.13
CA GLN A 4 -5.87 11.68 -0.29
C GLN A 4 -4.99 10.43 -0.49
N TRP A 5 -4.16 10.09 0.50
CA TRP A 5 -3.35 8.87 0.49
C TRP A 5 -4.20 7.60 0.37
N ARG A 6 -5.44 7.56 0.89
CA ARG A 6 -6.33 6.39 0.79
C ARG A 6 -6.65 6.03 -0.67
N ILE A 7 -6.75 7.03 -1.55
CA ILE A 7 -7.03 6.81 -2.97
C ILE A 7 -5.86 6.08 -3.63
N PHE A 8 -4.63 6.50 -3.34
CA PHE A 8 -3.43 5.86 -3.88
C PHE A 8 -3.24 4.46 -3.29
N LEU A 9 -3.47 4.28 -1.99
CA LEU A 9 -3.36 2.97 -1.36
C LEU A 9 -4.39 1.98 -1.92
N ALA A 10 -5.63 2.42 -2.16
CA ALA A 10 -6.67 1.59 -2.75
C ALA A 10 -6.34 1.12 -4.17
N ARG A 11 -5.46 1.82 -4.90
CA ARG A 11 -4.94 1.38 -6.22
C ARG A 11 -3.80 0.39 -6.12
N SER A 12 -3.31 0.11 -4.91
CA SER A 12 -2.26 -0.88 -4.65
C SER A 12 -2.83 -2.25 -4.25
N THR A 13 -4.16 -2.37 -4.17
CA THR A 13 -4.83 -3.63 -3.82
C THR A 13 -4.79 -4.61 -5.00
N PRO A 14 -4.83 -5.92 -4.74
CA PRO A 14 -4.84 -6.91 -5.81
C PRO A 14 -6.08 -6.71 -6.70
N PRO A 15 -5.91 -6.62 -8.03
CA PRO A 15 -7.02 -6.38 -8.95
C PRO A 15 -7.87 -7.63 -9.22
N GLY A 16 -7.55 -8.77 -8.60
CA GLY A 16 -8.16 -10.06 -8.88
C GLY A 16 -7.86 -10.56 -10.30
N ALA A 17 -8.78 -11.35 -10.86
CA ALA A 17 -8.61 -12.01 -12.16
C ALA A 17 -8.92 -11.07 -13.35
N ILE A 18 -8.00 -10.16 -13.67
CA ILE A 18 -8.02 -9.39 -14.93
C ILE A 18 -7.38 -10.22 -16.05
N LEU A 19 -7.90 -10.11 -17.28
CA LEU A 19 -7.45 -10.87 -18.47
C LEU A 19 -6.08 -10.41 -19.01
N ASP A 20 -5.85 -9.09 -19.10
CA ASP A 20 -4.56 -8.51 -19.50
C ASP A 20 -3.79 -8.08 -18.25
N PHE A 21 -2.75 -8.84 -17.88
CA PHE A 21 -1.97 -8.58 -16.67
C PHE A 21 -0.47 -8.70 -16.93
N SER A 22 0.28 -7.70 -16.50
CA SER A 22 1.74 -7.70 -16.48
C SER A 22 2.23 -7.55 -15.05
N ALA A 23 2.98 -8.54 -14.56
CA ALA A 23 3.55 -8.51 -13.21
C ALA A 23 4.45 -7.30 -12.97
N ALA A 24 5.22 -6.90 -13.99
CA ALA A 24 6.13 -5.76 -13.91
C ALA A 24 5.36 -4.42 -13.86
N GLU A 25 4.36 -4.24 -14.73
CA GLU A 25 3.55 -3.02 -14.74
C GLU A 25 2.78 -2.86 -13.43
N PHE A 26 2.21 -3.96 -12.90
CA PHE A 26 1.54 -3.96 -11.62
C PHE A 26 2.48 -3.55 -10.47
N ALA A 27 3.69 -4.14 -10.38
CA ALA A 27 4.65 -3.79 -9.34
C ALA A 27 5.10 -2.32 -9.43
N ILE A 28 5.27 -1.78 -10.65
CA ILE A 28 5.59 -0.37 -10.87
C ILE A 28 4.44 0.54 -10.40
N GLU A 29 3.21 0.22 -10.76
CA GLU A 29 2.03 0.98 -10.34
C GLU A 29 1.92 1.02 -8.81
N VAL A 30 2.07 -0.12 -8.14
CA VAL A 30 2.10 -0.20 -6.66
C VAL A 30 3.21 0.69 -6.09
N ALA A 31 4.44 0.60 -6.61
CA ALA A 31 5.55 1.42 -6.13
C ALA A 31 5.27 2.93 -6.25
N VAL A 32 4.67 3.36 -7.37
CA VAL A 32 4.29 4.76 -7.60
C VAL A 32 3.22 5.21 -6.59
N ASN A 33 2.18 4.40 -6.39
CA ASN A 33 1.11 4.70 -5.44
C ASN A 33 1.63 4.79 -3.99
N LEU A 34 2.47 3.86 -3.56
CA LEU A 34 3.11 3.88 -2.24
C LEU A 34 3.93 5.15 -2.02
N ARG A 35 4.70 5.57 -3.03
CA ARG A 35 5.45 6.83 -2.97
C ARG A 35 4.54 8.04 -2.76
N TYR A 36 3.36 8.06 -3.39
CA TYR A 36 2.38 9.13 -3.15
C TYR A 36 1.80 9.07 -1.74
N CYS A 37 1.46 7.89 -1.23
CA CYS A 37 0.98 7.72 0.14
C CYS A 37 1.98 8.31 1.16
N LEU A 38 3.25 7.93 1.06
CA LEU A 38 4.30 8.36 1.98
C LEU A 38 4.61 9.86 1.91
N ARG A 39 4.34 10.51 0.77
CA ARG A 39 4.51 11.97 0.61
C ARG A 39 3.37 12.79 1.19
N LEU A 40 2.21 12.17 1.42
CA LEU A 40 0.99 12.84 1.88
C LEU A 40 0.80 12.76 3.40
N VAL A 41 1.75 12.15 4.11
CA VAL A 41 1.81 12.06 5.57
C VAL A 41 3.24 12.41 6.03
N GLN A 42 3.46 12.57 7.33
CA GLN A 42 4.80 12.50 7.92
C GLN A 42 5.14 11.04 8.29
N PRO A 43 5.81 10.26 7.42
CA PRO A 43 5.97 8.82 7.62
C PRO A 43 6.91 8.52 8.78
N THR A 44 6.56 7.47 9.55
CA THR A 44 7.44 6.80 10.50
C THR A 44 8.38 5.82 9.78
N PRO A 45 9.45 5.33 10.42
CA PRO A 45 10.20 4.17 9.92
C PRO A 45 9.28 2.97 9.62
N GLU A 46 8.28 2.74 10.47
CA GLU A 46 7.29 1.67 10.30
C GLU A 46 6.46 1.83 9.02
N CYS A 47 6.10 3.06 8.63
CA CYS A 47 5.47 3.33 7.32
C CYS A 47 6.35 2.87 6.15
N ILE A 48 7.66 3.07 6.26
CA ILE A 48 8.61 2.72 5.19
C ILE A 48 8.73 1.20 5.10
N ASP A 49 8.94 0.52 6.24
CA ASP A 49 9.05 -0.94 6.30
C ASP A 49 7.78 -1.63 5.77
N LEU A 50 6.60 -1.11 6.14
CA LEU A 50 5.32 -1.62 5.64
C LEU A 50 5.12 -1.36 4.14
N ALA A 51 5.57 -0.21 3.62
CA ALA A 51 5.53 0.07 2.19
C ALA A 51 6.44 -0.88 1.39
N GLU A 52 7.66 -1.15 1.89
CA GLU A 52 8.56 -2.15 1.30
C GLU A 52 7.94 -3.55 1.32
N LEU A 53 7.28 -3.91 2.42
CA LEU A 53 6.55 -5.17 2.52
C LEU A 53 5.42 -5.25 1.48
N VAL A 54 4.62 -4.20 1.31
CA VAL A 54 3.57 -4.15 0.27
C VAL A 54 4.16 -4.34 -1.11
N LEU A 55 5.26 -3.65 -1.43
CA LEU A 55 5.93 -3.79 -2.73
C LEU A 55 6.44 -5.21 -2.97
N LEU A 56 7.06 -5.84 -1.97
CA LEU A 56 7.50 -7.23 -2.04
C LEU A 56 6.32 -8.19 -2.28
N ARG A 57 5.19 -7.99 -1.58
CA ARG A 57 4.00 -8.82 -1.77
C ARG A 57 3.36 -8.60 -3.13
N ALA A 58 3.38 -7.39 -3.66
CA ALA A 58 2.88 -7.09 -5.00
C ALA A 58 3.69 -7.80 -6.09
N GLN A 59 5.02 -7.86 -5.95
CA GLN A 59 5.88 -8.63 -6.85
C GLN A 59 5.52 -10.13 -6.82
N ARG A 60 5.40 -10.71 -5.62
CA ARG A 60 5.03 -12.12 -5.45
C ARG A 60 3.63 -12.44 -5.99
N TYR A 61 2.67 -11.54 -5.79
CA TYR A 61 1.34 -11.65 -6.38
C TYR A 61 1.41 -11.66 -7.91
N GLY A 62 2.18 -10.73 -8.50
CA GLY A 62 2.38 -10.68 -9.94
C GLY A 62 3.01 -11.95 -10.50
N GLU A 63 4.05 -12.47 -9.86
CA GLU A 63 4.70 -13.74 -10.21
C GLU A 63 3.72 -14.92 -10.10
N ALA A 64 2.96 -15.02 -9.00
CA ALA A 64 1.98 -16.08 -8.79
C ALA A 64 0.84 -16.02 -9.82
N ARG A 65 0.44 -14.81 -10.25
CA ARG A 65 -0.58 -14.59 -11.27
C ARG A 65 -0.14 -15.07 -12.65
N MET A 66 1.14 -14.91 -12.97
CA MET A 66 1.74 -15.36 -14.23
C MET A 66 2.13 -16.85 -14.20
N GLY A 67 2.25 -17.43 -13.00
CA GLY A 67 2.56 -18.84 -12.80
C GLY A 67 1.35 -19.76 -12.95
N ASP A 68 1.62 -21.04 -13.22
CA ASP A 68 0.59 -22.05 -13.51
C ASP A 68 -0.03 -22.72 -12.26
N LYS A 69 0.18 -22.13 -11.06
CA LYS A 69 -0.19 -22.73 -9.76
C LYS A 69 -1.24 -21.90 -9.01
N SER A 70 -2.51 -22.26 -9.17
CA SER A 70 -3.66 -21.53 -8.60
C SER A 70 -3.68 -21.40 -7.07
N LEU A 71 -3.16 -22.38 -6.31
CA LEU A 71 -3.08 -22.32 -4.84
C LEU A 71 -2.11 -21.23 -4.36
N LEU A 72 -0.99 -21.04 -5.06
CA LEU A 72 -0.01 -20.01 -4.71
C LEU A 72 -0.54 -18.60 -4.98
N PHE A 73 -1.54 -18.48 -5.88
CA PHE A 73 -2.14 -17.20 -6.22
C PHE A 73 -3.02 -16.66 -5.07
N ALA A 74 -3.93 -17.48 -4.52
CA ALA A 74 -4.81 -17.05 -3.44
C ALA A 74 -4.01 -16.65 -2.17
N GLU A 75 -2.95 -17.40 -1.85
CA GLU A 75 -2.06 -17.06 -0.73
C GLU A 75 -1.30 -15.75 -0.98
N ALA A 76 -0.85 -15.50 -2.22
CA ALA A 76 -0.17 -14.26 -2.57
C ALA A 76 -1.12 -13.05 -2.56
N GLU A 77 -2.37 -13.24 -2.99
CA GLU A 77 -3.42 -12.23 -2.95
C GLU A 77 -3.75 -11.81 -1.51
N ASP A 78 -4.00 -12.79 -0.63
CA ASP A 78 -4.27 -12.55 0.78
C ASP A 78 -3.07 -11.86 1.48
N ALA A 79 -1.84 -12.32 1.22
CA ALA A 79 -0.64 -11.71 1.78
C ALA A 79 -0.45 -10.24 1.34
N LEU A 80 -0.80 -9.89 0.10
CA LEU A 80 -0.78 -8.52 -0.38
C LEU A 80 -1.88 -7.67 0.28
N ALA A 81 -3.10 -8.23 0.41
CA ALA A 81 -4.21 -7.54 1.06
C ALA A 81 -3.89 -7.23 2.54
N GLN A 82 -3.31 -8.19 3.26
CA GLN A 82 -2.90 -8.01 4.66
C GLN A 82 -1.80 -6.95 4.81
N ALA A 83 -0.76 -7.00 3.97
CA ALA A 83 0.30 -5.98 4.00
C ALA A 83 -0.26 -4.57 3.72
N THR A 84 -1.15 -4.46 2.73
CA THR A 84 -1.82 -3.19 2.39
C THR A 84 -2.65 -2.67 3.56
N ARG A 85 -3.35 -3.57 4.27
CA ARG A 85 -4.15 -3.21 5.45
C ARG A 85 -3.30 -2.73 6.62
N LEU A 86 -2.15 -3.35 6.87
CA LEU A 86 -1.21 -2.90 7.90
C LEU A 86 -0.69 -1.49 7.60
N LEU A 87 -0.30 -1.24 6.34
CA LEU A 87 0.12 0.09 5.92
C LEU A 87 -1.01 1.12 6.06
N GLU A 88 -2.24 0.77 5.72
CA GLU A 88 -3.40 1.65 5.89
C GLU A 88 -3.56 2.13 7.35
N LEU A 89 -3.42 1.21 8.30
CA LEU A 89 -3.53 1.52 9.73
C LEU A 89 -2.43 2.49 10.18
N GLU A 90 -1.19 2.26 9.74
CA GLU A 90 -0.06 3.11 10.10
C GLU A 90 -0.15 4.51 9.45
N LEU A 91 -0.59 4.60 8.19
CA LEU A 91 -0.85 5.88 7.53
C LEU A 91 -1.98 6.66 8.20
N GLU A 92 -3.02 5.95 8.68
CA GLU A 92 -4.09 6.57 9.45
C GLU A 92 -3.59 7.10 10.81
N TYR A 93 -2.72 6.33 11.48
CA TYR A 93 -2.06 6.77 12.71
C TYR A 93 -1.22 8.04 12.47
N CYS A 94 -0.35 8.03 11.46
CA CYS A 94 0.46 9.19 11.10
C CYS A 94 -0.39 10.42 10.80
N SER A 95 -1.45 10.27 10.00
CA SER A 95 -2.33 11.37 9.64
C SER A 95 -3.05 12.00 10.84
N LYS A 96 -3.42 11.21 11.86
CA LYS A 96 -4.04 11.73 13.09
C LYS A 96 -3.01 12.47 13.96
N ARG A 97 -1.79 11.94 14.07
CA ARG A 97 -0.69 12.59 14.80
C ARG A 97 -0.35 13.95 14.20
N ASP A 98 -0.28 14.05 12.87
CA ASP A 98 0.02 15.29 12.16
C ASP A 98 -1.04 16.37 12.43
N MET A 99 -2.33 16.00 12.44
CA MET A 99 -3.41 16.92 12.81
C MET A 99 -3.29 17.41 14.25
N GLN A 100 -2.97 16.52 15.19
CA GLN A 100 -2.84 16.86 16.60
C GLN A 100 -1.67 17.83 16.85
N SER A 101 -0.51 17.57 16.23
CA SER A 101 0.63 18.49 16.27
C SER A 101 0.30 19.86 15.65
N SER A 102 -0.53 19.92 14.61
CA SER A 102 -0.94 21.19 14.00
C SER A 102 -1.87 22.01 14.88
N CYS A 103 -2.81 21.34 15.59
CA CYS A 103 -3.68 22.01 16.55
C CYS A 103 -2.91 22.56 17.75
N ASP A 104 -1.96 21.81 18.28
CA ASP A 104 -1.15 22.24 19.43
C ASP A 104 -0.26 23.45 19.08
N GLN A 105 0.26 23.52 17.86
CA GLN A 105 1.01 24.69 17.36
C GLN A 105 0.13 25.93 17.12
N ALA A 106 -1.15 25.76 16.79
CA ALA A 106 -2.07 26.88 16.59
C ALA A 106 -2.63 27.46 17.91
N ALA A 107 -2.47 26.74 19.03
CA ALA A 107 -2.95 27.15 20.35
C ALA A 107 -1.84 27.76 21.25
N ALA A 108 -0.59 27.83 20.77
CA ALA A 108 0.57 28.41 21.45
C ALA A 108 0.87 29.82 20.91
#